data_AF-A0A328WBG2-F1
#
_entry.id   AF-A0A328WBG2-F1
#
_cell.length_a   1.000
_cell.length_b   1.000
_cell.length_c   1.000
_cell.angle_alpha   90.00
_cell.angle_beta   90.00
_cell.angle_gamma   90.00
#
_symmetry.space_group_name_H-M   'P 1'
#
loop_
_entity.id
_entity.type
_entity.pdbx_description
1 polymer ?
#
loop_
_entity_poly.entity_id
_entity_poly.type
_entity_poly.pdbx_seq_one_letter_code
_entity_poly.pdbx_strand_id
1 'polypeptide(L)'
;MIYLIPIYNAFALKENVRHFSNTKLSRPPGEQHQYSNANYMILGAVLEEVSGQSYADYMEQHVFGPLGMSTAAADEERAVQTGFEHGYQSWFGYPRVSSVPYDNSGASYGCISASIDDMARYLQFLLQDNDRVLSREYKELLLSPLVQHRPNRAYGFGWRISETEQGERLVWHSGSTPEARAEIFFIPERGVGAVILTNKDHILEEARLIQVSKDLRGILAGQDPKPPSAGIHPVIWGLTVTLIILLAIVIWMLLRMQKRSLKLYLTLPLSLLLFAISAGIIPLFTRLTSSPWKSIRLFVPDIAYMTLGIVASLALMGLLLMYGTLVSRRKHLESITRRA
;
A
#
# COMPACT_ATOMS: atom_id res chain seq x y z
N MET A 1 -2.05 1.80 -7.70
CA MET A 1 -3.01 0.92 -6.98
C MET A 1 -4.32 1.69 -6.80
N ILE A 2 -5.37 1.34 -7.54
CA ILE A 2 -6.69 1.96 -7.38
C ILE A 2 -7.42 1.15 -6.32
N TYR A 3 -7.50 1.68 -5.09
CA TYR A 3 -8.41 1.18 -4.07
C TYR A 3 -9.80 1.75 -4.37
N LEU A 4 -10.72 0.88 -4.80
CA LEU A 4 -12.12 1.25 -5.00
C LEU A 4 -12.86 1.41 -3.67
N ILE A 5 -14.05 1.99 -3.74
CA ILE A 5 -14.94 2.17 -2.59
C ILE A 5 -15.36 0.77 -2.10
N PRO A 6 -15.18 0.43 -0.82
CA PRO A 6 -15.68 -0.84 -0.30
C PRO A 6 -17.21 -0.81 -0.39
N ILE A 7 -17.78 -1.78 -1.10
CA ILE A 7 -19.21 -2.06 -1.06
C ILE A 7 -19.34 -3.27 -0.13
N TYR A 8 -20.10 -3.11 0.95
CA TYR A 8 -20.17 -4.07 2.05
C TYR A 8 -21.36 -5.03 1.88
N ASN A 9 -21.52 -5.65 0.71
CA ASN A 9 -22.54 -6.70 0.51
C ASN A 9 -21.95 -7.92 -0.21
N ALA A 10 -22.62 -9.07 -0.11
CA ALA A 10 -22.17 -10.34 -0.69
C ALA A 10 -22.08 -10.34 -2.24
N PHE A 11 -22.62 -9.33 -2.92
CA PHE A 11 -22.57 -9.15 -4.38
C PHE A 11 -21.70 -7.94 -4.80
N ALA A 12 -20.93 -7.39 -3.87
CA ALA A 12 -20.15 -6.17 -4.04
C ALA A 12 -19.11 -6.32 -5.15
N LEU A 13 -18.65 -7.55 -5.38
CA LEU A 13 -17.59 -7.86 -6.31
C LEU A 13 -18.05 -7.64 -7.76
N LYS A 14 -19.22 -8.17 -8.16
CA LYS A 14 -19.83 -7.91 -9.47
C LYS A 14 -20.19 -6.45 -9.68
N GLU A 15 -20.68 -5.77 -8.63
CA GLU A 15 -20.99 -4.33 -8.68
C GLU A 15 -19.72 -3.48 -8.87
N ASN A 16 -18.65 -3.79 -8.14
CA ASN A 16 -17.35 -3.13 -8.27
C ASN A 16 -16.73 -3.34 -9.66
N VAL A 17 -16.83 -4.55 -10.22
CA VAL A 17 -16.32 -4.83 -11.58
C VAL A 17 -17.06 -4.00 -12.64
N ARG A 18 -18.36 -3.72 -12.48
CA ARG A 18 -19.11 -2.86 -13.42
C ARG A 18 -18.53 -1.44 -13.52
N HIS A 19 -17.92 -0.93 -12.46
CA HIS A 19 -17.28 0.38 -12.48
C HIS A 19 -16.06 0.43 -13.41
N PHE A 20 -15.50 -0.72 -13.80
CA PHE A 20 -14.39 -0.78 -14.76
C PHE A 20 -14.82 -0.62 -16.21
N SER A 21 -16.13 -0.65 -16.53
CA SER A 21 -16.61 -0.63 -17.93
C SER A 21 -16.11 0.57 -18.74
N ASN A 22 -15.88 1.70 -18.08
CA ASN A 22 -15.42 2.95 -18.70
C ASN A 22 -13.93 3.25 -18.42
N THR A 23 -13.19 2.29 -17.86
CA THR A 23 -11.78 2.48 -17.53
C THR A 23 -10.93 2.35 -18.80
N LYS A 24 -10.13 3.39 -19.08
CA LYS A 24 -9.15 3.35 -20.17
C LYS A 24 -7.98 2.46 -19.77
N LEU A 25 -7.68 1.47 -20.62
CA LEU A 25 -6.50 0.63 -20.46
C LEU A 25 -5.21 1.45 -20.61
N SER A 26 -4.22 1.13 -19.79
CA SER A 26 -2.87 1.73 -19.87
C SER A 26 -2.09 1.22 -21.08
N ARG A 27 -2.37 -0.01 -21.53
CA ARG A 27 -1.78 -0.71 -22.68
C ARG A 27 -2.80 -1.68 -23.29
N PRO A 28 -2.66 -2.06 -24.57
CA PRO A 28 -3.42 -3.15 -25.17
C PRO A 28 -3.29 -4.47 -24.39
N PRO A 29 -4.34 -5.31 -24.36
CA PRO A 29 -4.28 -6.62 -23.70
C PRO A 29 -3.16 -7.49 -24.28
N GLY A 30 -2.39 -8.14 -23.39
CA GLY A 30 -1.32 -9.06 -23.76
C GLY A 30 0.04 -8.41 -24.05
N GLU A 31 0.13 -7.08 -24.22
CA GLU A 31 1.40 -6.43 -24.58
C GLU A 31 2.40 -6.30 -23.42
N GLN A 32 1.92 -6.09 -22.19
CA GLN A 32 2.78 -5.83 -21.05
C GLN A 32 2.20 -6.39 -19.75
N HIS A 33 3.07 -6.97 -18.93
CA HIS A 33 2.73 -7.30 -17.55
C HIS A 33 2.60 -6.02 -16.70
N GLN A 34 1.42 -5.79 -16.13
CA GLN A 34 1.17 -4.75 -15.12
C GLN A 34 0.34 -5.34 -13.98
N TYR A 35 0.90 -5.35 -12.77
CA TYR A 35 0.21 -5.84 -11.59
C TYR A 35 -0.95 -4.90 -11.24
N SER A 36 -2.15 -5.47 -11.08
CA SER A 36 -3.36 -4.74 -10.69
C SER A 36 -4.32 -5.64 -9.94
N ASN A 37 -4.73 -5.23 -8.74
CA ASN A 37 -5.75 -5.92 -7.95
C ASN A 37 -7.08 -6.05 -8.71
N ALA A 38 -7.38 -5.09 -9.60
CA ALA A 38 -8.58 -5.15 -10.45
C ALA A 38 -8.63 -6.44 -11.29
N ASN A 39 -7.49 -7.01 -11.67
CA ASN A 39 -7.45 -8.26 -12.43
C ASN A 39 -8.03 -9.42 -11.61
N TYR A 40 -7.69 -9.50 -10.32
CA TYR A 40 -8.20 -10.52 -9.40
C TYR A 40 -9.64 -10.26 -8.95
N MET A 41 -10.05 -8.99 -8.90
CA MET A 41 -11.46 -8.64 -8.74
C MET A 41 -12.29 -9.13 -9.93
N ILE A 42 -11.82 -8.94 -11.17
CA ILE A 42 -12.50 -9.47 -12.36
C ILE A 42 -12.57 -11.00 -12.33
N LEU A 43 -11.48 -11.69 -11.95
CA LEU A 43 -11.47 -13.15 -11.83
C LEU A 43 -12.46 -13.65 -10.76
N GLY A 44 -12.57 -12.96 -9.62
CA GLY A 44 -13.58 -13.26 -8.61
C GLY A 44 -15.00 -13.18 -9.18
N ALA A 45 -15.30 -12.15 -9.99
CA ALA A 45 -16.64 -11.98 -10.57
C ALA A 45 -16.94 -13.04 -11.63
N VAL A 46 -15.93 -13.45 -12.41
CA VAL A 46 -16.05 -14.56 -13.35
C VAL A 46 -16.36 -15.85 -12.59
N LEU A 47 -15.70 -16.09 -11.46
CA LEU A 47 -15.94 -17.26 -10.63
C LEU A 47 -17.38 -17.27 -10.07
N GLU A 48 -17.88 -16.14 -9.56
CA GLU A 48 -19.27 -16.02 -9.11
C GLU A 48 -20.27 -16.27 -10.26
N GLU A 49 -20.02 -15.68 -11.43
CA GLU A 49 -20.90 -15.83 -12.59
C GLU A 49 -20.96 -17.27 -13.11
N VAL A 50 -19.82 -17.96 -13.17
CA VAL A 50 -19.73 -19.32 -13.71
C VAL A 50 -20.23 -20.35 -12.70
N SER A 51 -19.95 -20.16 -11.40
CA SER A 51 -20.31 -21.14 -10.36
C SER A 51 -21.72 -20.95 -9.79
N GLY A 52 -22.30 -19.75 -9.92
CA GLY A 52 -23.55 -19.38 -9.26
C GLY A 52 -23.46 -19.25 -7.73
N GLN A 53 -22.24 -19.30 -7.16
CA GLN A 53 -21.98 -19.14 -5.72
C GLN A 53 -21.34 -17.78 -5.45
N SER A 54 -21.47 -17.28 -4.22
CA SER A 54 -20.65 -16.14 -3.79
C SER A 54 -19.18 -16.57 -3.74
N TYR A 55 -18.26 -15.60 -3.90
CA TYR A 55 -16.83 -15.90 -3.80
C TYR A 55 -16.49 -16.59 -2.47
N ALA A 56 -17.08 -16.14 -1.37
CA ALA A 56 -16.81 -16.68 -0.05
C ALA A 56 -17.30 -18.12 0.12
N ASP A 57 -18.52 -18.42 -0.34
CA ASP A 57 -19.06 -19.79 -0.28
C ASP A 57 -18.26 -20.75 -1.15
N TYR A 58 -17.84 -20.30 -2.34
CA TYR A 58 -17.02 -21.11 -3.23
C TYR A 58 -15.66 -21.44 -2.58
N MET A 59 -15.01 -20.44 -1.99
CA MET A 59 -13.72 -20.65 -1.33
C MET A 59 -13.85 -21.60 -0.14
N GLU A 60 -14.90 -21.47 0.67
CA GLU A 60 -15.15 -22.38 1.80
C GLU A 60 -15.34 -23.83 1.32
N GLN A 61 -16.20 -24.04 0.32
CA GLN A 61 -16.58 -25.37 -0.13
C GLN A 61 -15.50 -26.08 -0.96
N HIS A 62 -14.78 -25.34 -1.81
CA HIS A 62 -13.89 -25.94 -2.83
C HIS A 62 -12.40 -25.76 -2.51
N VAL A 63 -12.04 -24.89 -1.56
CA VAL A 63 -10.63 -24.64 -1.20
C VAL A 63 -10.39 -24.84 0.29
N PHE A 64 -10.99 -24.03 1.16
CA PHE A 64 -10.67 -24.03 2.59
C PHE A 64 -11.07 -25.35 3.27
N GLY A 65 -12.32 -25.79 3.08
CA GLY A 65 -12.81 -27.06 3.63
C GLY A 65 -11.98 -28.27 3.18
N PRO A 66 -11.78 -28.51 1.87
CA PRO A 66 -10.96 -29.62 1.37
C PRO A 66 -9.50 -29.63 1.84
N LEU A 67 -8.94 -28.45 2.13
CA LEU A 67 -7.59 -28.29 2.68
C LEU A 67 -7.55 -28.32 4.22
N GLY A 68 -8.71 -28.34 4.89
CA GLY A 68 -8.81 -28.27 6.34
C GLY A 68 -8.37 -26.91 6.92
N MET A 69 -8.55 -25.83 6.18
CA MET A 69 -8.23 -24.46 6.58
C MET A 69 -9.37 -23.84 7.41
N SER A 70 -9.55 -24.30 8.65
CA SER A 70 -10.77 -24.05 9.43
C SER A 70 -10.94 -22.63 9.97
N THR A 71 -9.91 -21.78 9.89
CA THR A 71 -9.97 -20.37 10.30
C THR A 71 -9.95 -19.40 9.11
N ALA A 72 -9.76 -19.93 7.90
CA ALA A 72 -9.71 -19.15 6.69
C ALA A 72 -11.11 -18.63 6.35
N ALA A 73 -11.19 -17.35 5.97
CA ALA A 73 -12.45 -16.72 5.62
C ALA A 73 -12.26 -15.71 4.49
N ALA A 74 -13.28 -15.64 3.64
CA ALA A 74 -13.35 -14.75 2.49
C ALA A 74 -14.47 -13.69 2.65
N ASP A 75 -15.00 -13.54 3.87
CA ASP A 75 -15.95 -12.50 4.27
C ASP A 75 -15.77 -12.18 5.76
N GLU A 76 -16.21 -10.98 6.14
CA GLU A 76 -16.06 -10.41 7.49
C GLU A 76 -16.79 -11.23 8.55
N GLU A 77 -17.99 -11.72 8.25
CA GLU A 77 -18.81 -12.45 9.22
C GLU A 77 -18.10 -13.71 9.68
N ARG A 78 -17.63 -14.53 8.73
CA ARG A 78 -16.86 -15.74 9.01
C ARG A 78 -15.50 -15.41 9.62
N ALA A 79 -14.82 -14.39 9.12
CA ALA A 79 -13.52 -13.96 9.67
C ALA A 79 -13.63 -13.63 11.16
N VAL A 80 -14.63 -12.83 11.56
CA VAL A 80 -14.86 -12.48 12.97
C VAL A 80 -15.22 -13.73 13.79
N GLN A 81 -16.02 -14.65 13.25
CA GLN A 81 -16.35 -15.91 13.93
C GLN A 81 -15.13 -16.81 14.16
N THR A 82 -14.14 -16.77 13.27
CA THR A 82 -12.89 -17.54 13.38
C THR A 82 -11.78 -16.81 14.14
N GLY A 83 -12.07 -15.64 14.72
CA GLY A 83 -11.16 -14.90 15.59
C GLY A 83 -10.32 -13.84 14.89
N PHE A 84 -10.75 -13.34 13.73
CA PHE A 84 -10.15 -12.18 13.10
C PHE A 84 -10.22 -10.94 14.01
N GLU A 85 -9.09 -10.29 14.18
CA GLU A 85 -8.96 -8.98 14.81
C GLU A 85 -8.23 -8.03 13.86
N HIS A 86 -8.54 -6.73 13.96
CA HIS A 86 -7.83 -5.70 13.20
C HIS A 86 -6.33 -5.71 13.51
N GLY A 87 -5.54 -5.50 12.45
CA GLY A 87 -4.11 -5.34 12.57
C GLY A 87 -3.72 -3.93 13.04
N TYR A 88 -2.49 -3.54 12.73
CA TYR A 88 -1.93 -2.26 13.14
C TYR A 88 -1.40 -1.48 11.95
N GLN A 89 -1.82 -0.22 11.84
CA GLN A 89 -1.13 0.74 10.98
C GLN A 89 0.12 1.23 11.73
N SER A 90 1.27 1.29 11.04
CA SER A 90 2.46 1.91 11.64
C SER A 90 2.35 3.43 11.58
N TRP A 91 2.53 4.08 12.72
CA TRP A 91 2.61 5.53 12.84
C TRP A 91 3.93 5.90 13.49
N PHE A 92 4.85 6.49 12.73
CA PHE A 92 6.19 6.82 13.22
C PHE A 92 6.93 5.59 13.79
N GLY A 93 6.65 4.41 13.25
CA GLY A 93 7.18 3.11 13.71
C GLY A 93 6.36 2.44 14.82
N TYR A 94 5.43 3.16 15.46
CA TYR A 94 4.60 2.64 16.54
C TYR A 94 3.32 1.99 16.00
N PRO A 95 2.93 0.80 16.51
CA PRO A 95 1.68 0.18 16.14
C PRO A 95 0.48 0.98 16.65
N ARG A 96 -0.48 1.28 15.77
CA ARG A 96 -1.81 1.79 16.11
C ARG A 96 -2.86 0.85 15.57
N VAL A 97 -3.79 0.43 16.42
CA VAL A 97 -4.91 -0.44 16.01
C VAL A 97 -5.58 0.21 14.80
N SER A 98 -5.69 -0.57 13.74
CA SER A 98 -6.28 -0.15 12.49
C SER A 98 -7.79 0.05 12.66
N SER A 99 -8.31 1.06 11.98
CA SER A 99 -9.75 1.29 11.83
C SER A 99 -10.20 1.04 10.38
N VAL A 100 -9.39 0.33 9.59
CA VAL A 100 -9.70 0.00 8.21
C VAL A 100 -10.72 -1.14 8.25
N PRO A 101 -11.92 -0.95 7.67
CA PRO A 101 -12.95 -1.99 7.69
C PRO A 101 -12.52 -3.17 6.81
N TYR A 102 -13.03 -4.36 7.14
CA TYR A 102 -12.84 -5.53 6.30
C TYR A 102 -13.51 -5.31 4.94
N ASP A 103 -12.80 -5.61 3.85
CA ASP A 103 -13.33 -5.48 2.49
C ASP A 103 -13.82 -6.84 1.98
N ASN A 104 -15.13 -7.07 2.06
CA ASN A 104 -15.76 -8.29 1.53
C ASN A 104 -15.58 -8.43 0.00
N SER A 105 -15.47 -7.32 -0.73
CA SER A 105 -15.13 -7.36 -2.16
C SER A 105 -13.63 -7.61 -2.41
N GLY A 106 -12.85 -7.53 -1.34
CA GLY A 106 -11.41 -7.66 -1.26
C GLY A 106 -10.87 -9.08 -1.27
N ALA A 107 -11.71 -10.05 -0.92
CA ALA A 107 -11.26 -11.43 -0.72
C ALA A 107 -10.52 -11.99 -1.94
N SER A 108 -11.02 -11.73 -3.15
CA SER A 108 -10.40 -12.27 -4.36
C SER A 108 -9.04 -11.67 -4.71
N TYR A 109 -8.72 -10.47 -4.19
CA TYR A 109 -7.51 -9.73 -4.55
C TYR A 109 -6.57 -9.42 -3.39
N GLY A 110 -6.91 -9.76 -2.15
CA GLY A 110 -5.98 -9.62 -1.02
C GLY A 110 -6.56 -9.52 0.39
N CYS A 111 -7.85 -9.71 0.61
CA CYS A 111 -8.48 -9.57 1.94
C CYS A 111 -8.95 -10.88 2.57
N ILE A 112 -8.51 -12.06 2.10
CA ILE A 112 -8.73 -13.32 2.81
C ILE A 112 -7.99 -13.27 4.16
N SER A 113 -8.70 -13.57 5.25
CA SER A 113 -8.09 -13.82 6.57
C SER A 113 -7.80 -15.30 6.73
N ALA A 114 -6.63 -15.66 7.28
CA ALA A 114 -6.28 -17.04 7.62
C ALA A 114 -5.23 -17.08 8.73
N SER A 115 -5.26 -18.11 9.57
CA SER A 115 -4.21 -18.36 10.56
C SER A 115 -2.93 -18.90 9.93
N ILE A 116 -1.86 -18.93 10.72
CA ILE A 116 -0.59 -19.54 10.28
C ILE A 116 -0.73 -21.04 10.01
N ASP A 117 -1.59 -21.75 10.74
CA ASP A 117 -1.84 -23.18 10.55
C ASP A 117 -2.55 -23.45 9.22
N ASP A 118 -3.52 -22.61 8.86
CA ASP A 118 -4.21 -22.71 7.58
C ASP A 118 -3.28 -22.42 6.41
N MET A 119 -2.46 -21.38 6.54
CA MET A 119 -1.46 -21.08 5.52
C MET A 119 -0.37 -22.15 5.43
N ALA A 120 -0.05 -22.84 6.52
CA ALA A 120 0.83 -24.00 6.49
C ALA A 120 0.20 -25.18 5.74
N ARG A 121 -1.12 -25.42 5.90
CA ARG A 121 -1.86 -26.43 5.10
C ARG A 121 -1.90 -26.06 3.63
N TYR A 122 -2.13 -24.78 3.31
CA TYR A 122 -2.09 -24.29 1.93
C TYR A 122 -0.69 -24.47 1.31
N LEU A 123 0.37 -24.16 2.07
CA LEU A 123 1.74 -24.38 1.62
C LEU A 123 2.05 -25.87 1.41
N GLN A 124 1.58 -26.76 2.29
CA GLN A 124 1.73 -28.20 2.11
C GLN A 124 1.03 -28.68 0.85
N PHE A 125 -0.18 -28.18 0.57
CA PHE A 125 -0.89 -28.48 -0.67
C PHE A 125 -0.10 -28.08 -1.93
N LEU A 126 0.58 -26.93 -1.90
CA LEU A 126 1.41 -26.47 -3.01
C LEU A 126 2.70 -27.30 -3.20
N LEU A 127 3.24 -27.86 -2.11
CA LEU A 127 4.48 -28.64 -2.13
C LEU A 127 4.26 -30.13 -2.39
N GLN A 128 3.06 -30.64 -2.16
CA GLN A 128 2.75 -32.07 -2.27
C GLN A 128 1.91 -32.37 -3.52
N ASP A 129 2.10 -33.57 -4.07
CA ASP A 129 1.22 -34.14 -5.09
C ASP A 129 -0.10 -34.58 -4.43
N ASN A 130 -0.93 -33.59 -4.05
CA ASN A 130 -2.27 -33.78 -3.53
C ASN A 130 -3.31 -33.18 -4.49
N ASP A 131 -4.10 -34.05 -5.12
CA ASP A 131 -5.05 -33.66 -6.17
C ASP A 131 -6.45 -33.36 -5.63
N ARG A 132 -6.62 -33.18 -4.31
CA ARG A 132 -7.91 -32.88 -3.67
C ARG A 132 -8.57 -31.59 -4.18
N VAL A 133 -7.79 -30.54 -4.44
CA VAL A 133 -8.29 -29.23 -4.88
C VAL A 133 -7.92 -28.95 -6.33
N LEU A 134 -6.70 -29.32 -6.73
CA LEU A 134 -6.17 -29.04 -8.05
C LEU A 134 -5.31 -30.21 -8.51
N SER A 135 -5.54 -30.71 -9.73
CA SER A 135 -4.73 -31.79 -10.30
C SER A 135 -3.27 -31.35 -10.45
N ARG A 136 -2.36 -32.32 -10.53
CA ARG A 136 -0.95 -32.05 -10.81
C ARG A 136 -0.72 -31.17 -12.04
N GLU A 137 -1.40 -31.46 -13.16
CA GLU A 137 -1.29 -30.67 -14.39
C GLU A 137 -1.65 -29.19 -14.16
N TYR A 138 -2.76 -28.94 -13.46
CA TYR A 138 -3.17 -27.56 -13.18
C TYR A 138 -2.30 -26.88 -12.11
N LYS A 139 -1.71 -27.62 -11.17
CA LYS A 139 -0.69 -27.09 -10.25
C LYS A 139 0.58 -26.67 -11.01
N GLU A 140 1.06 -27.49 -11.94
CA GLU A 140 2.19 -27.13 -12.80
C GLU A 140 1.89 -25.86 -13.63
N LEU A 141 0.67 -25.76 -14.17
CA LEU A 141 0.21 -24.56 -14.86
C LEU A 141 0.12 -23.33 -13.95
N LEU A 142 -0.45 -23.48 -12.74
CA LEU A 142 -0.58 -22.42 -11.73
C LEU A 142 0.78 -21.77 -11.41
N LEU A 143 1.81 -22.61 -11.32
CA LEU A 143 3.16 -22.21 -10.91
C LEU A 143 4.10 -21.91 -12.11
N SER A 144 3.59 -21.94 -13.33
CA SER A 144 4.40 -21.72 -14.54
C SER A 144 4.81 -20.25 -14.73
N PRO A 145 6.02 -19.98 -15.25
CA PRO A 145 6.51 -18.61 -15.49
C PRO A 145 5.92 -18.01 -16.78
N LEU A 146 4.62 -17.68 -16.78
CA LEU A 146 3.88 -17.28 -17.99
C LEU A 146 4.39 -15.99 -18.65
N VAL A 147 4.70 -14.96 -17.86
CA VAL A 147 5.14 -13.67 -18.40
C VAL A 147 6.40 -13.19 -17.71
N GLN A 148 7.51 -13.12 -18.45
CA GLN A 148 8.75 -12.53 -17.97
C GLN A 148 8.66 -11.00 -18.02
N HIS A 149 8.84 -10.35 -16.87
CA HIS A 149 8.71 -8.89 -16.76
C HIS A 149 10.00 -8.22 -16.27
N ARG A 150 10.99 -9.00 -15.81
CA ARG A 150 12.38 -8.58 -15.53
C ARG A 150 13.33 -9.78 -15.73
N PRO A 151 14.65 -9.56 -15.83
CA PRO A 151 15.61 -10.65 -15.77
C PRO A 151 15.36 -11.53 -14.53
N ASN A 152 15.24 -12.83 -14.76
CA ASN A 152 14.99 -13.86 -13.75
C ASN A 152 13.76 -13.60 -12.85
N ARG A 153 12.76 -12.87 -13.37
CA ARG A 153 11.44 -12.72 -12.72
C ARG A 153 10.31 -12.83 -13.72
N ALA A 154 9.44 -13.79 -13.47
CA ALA A 154 8.22 -14.00 -14.19
C ALA A 154 7.01 -13.95 -13.25
N TYR A 155 5.84 -13.77 -13.84
CA TYR A 155 4.56 -13.83 -13.17
C TYR A 155 3.70 -14.93 -13.81
N GLY A 156 3.11 -15.78 -12.99
CA GLY A 156 2.19 -16.84 -13.37
C GLY A 156 0.75 -16.53 -12.95
N PHE A 157 -0.03 -17.56 -12.62
CA PHE A 157 -1.39 -17.39 -12.11
C PHE A 157 -1.37 -17.09 -10.60
N GLY A 158 -1.06 -15.84 -10.24
CA GLY A 158 -1.07 -15.38 -8.84
C GLY A 158 0.22 -15.64 -8.09
N TRP A 159 1.25 -16.08 -8.81
CA TRP A 159 2.54 -16.40 -8.28
C TRP A 159 3.62 -15.62 -9.00
N ARG A 160 4.64 -15.24 -8.24
CA ARG A 160 5.89 -14.71 -8.78
C ARG A 160 6.89 -15.85 -8.82
N ILE A 161 7.58 -15.97 -9.95
CA ILE A 161 8.59 -16.99 -10.17
C ILE A 161 9.91 -16.26 -10.37
N SER A 162 10.91 -16.62 -9.57
CA SER A 162 12.27 -16.10 -9.70
C SER A 162 13.29 -17.18 -9.33
N GLU A 163 14.55 -16.79 -9.19
CA GLU A 163 15.63 -17.69 -8.77
C GLU A 163 16.13 -17.31 -7.37
N THR A 164 16.59 -18.32 -6.61
CA THR A 164 17.38 -18.12 -5.38
C THR A 164 18.80 -17.68 -5.73
N GLU A 165 19.61 -17.36 -4.71
CA GLU A 165 21.04 -17.05 -4.92
C GLU A 165 21.82 -18.26 -5.45
N GLN A 166 21.30 -19.46 -5.23
CA GLN A 166 21.84 -20.73 -5.69
C GLN A 166 21.33 -21.13 -7.10
N GLY A 167 20.48 -20.30 -7.72
CA GLY A 167 19.89 -20.59 -9.04
C GLY A 167 18.70 -21.55 -9.00
N GLU A 168 18.12 -21.79 -7.83
CA GLU A 168 16.94 -22.68 -7.69
C GLU A 168 15.65 -21.91 -7.97
N ARG A 169 14.63 -22.60 -8.48
CA ARG A 169 13.33 -21.99 -8.72
C ARG A 169 12.67 -21.59 -7.40
N LEU A 170 12.41 -20.30 -7.26
CA LEU A 170 11.71 -19.70 -6.14
C LEU A 170 10.32 -19.27 -6.58
N VAL A 171 9.30 -19.86 -5.98
CA VAL A 171 7.91 -19.44 -6.13
C VAL A 171 7.51 -18.65 -4.90
N TRP A 172 6.91 -17.47 -5.08
CA TRP A 172 6.56 -16.60 -3.97
C TRP A 172 5.43 -15.64 -4.31
N HIS A 173 4.79 -15.11 -3.27
CA HIS A 173 3.93 -13.95 -3.37
C HIS A 173 3.97 -13.16 -2.05
N SER A 174 3.83 -11.84 -2.15
CA SER A 174 3.73 -10.93 -1.01
C SER A 174 2.35 -10.29 -0.99
N GLY A 175 1.77 -10.13 0.19
CA GLY A 175 0.49 -9.46 0.41
C GLY A 175 0.66 -8.29 1.37
N SER A 176 0.00 -7.17 1.07
CA SER A 176 0.03 -5.96 1.89
C SER A 176 -1.37 -5.38 1.95
N THR A 177 -1.86 -5.21 3.17
CA THR A 177 -3.01 -4.36 3.50
C THR A 177 -2.49 -3.22 4.38
N PRO A 178 -3.30 -2.18 4.64
CA PRO A 178 -2.88 -1.10 5.54
C PRO A 178 -2.47 -1.57 6.96
N GLU A 179 -2.93 -2.75 7.38
CA GLU A 179 -2.84 -3.23 8.76
C GLU A 179 -2.08 -4.55 8.92
N ALA A 180 -1.78 -5.24 7.82
CA ALA A 180 -1.13 -6.55 7.85
C ALA A 180 -0.28 -6.79 6.60
N ARG A 181 0.74 -7.62 6.77
CA ARG A 181 1.60 -8.08 5.68
C ARG A 181 1.82 -9.58 5.76
N ALA A 182 1.78 -10.22 4.60
CA ALA A 182 2.00 -11.64 4.43
C ALA A 182 3.09 -11.88 3.39
N GLU A 183 3.93 -12.88 3.63
CA GLU A 183 4.90 -13.41 2.67
C GLU A 183 4.75 -14.93 2.62
N ILE A 184 4.68 -15.49 1.42
CA ILE A 184 4.75 -16.93 1.20
C ILE A 184 5.81 -17.19 0.14
N PHE A 185 6.67 -18.17 0.40
CA PHE A 185 7.62 -18.65 -0.59
C PHE A 185 7.90 -20.14 -0.44
N PHE A 186 8.31 -20.77 -1.53
CA PHE A 186 8.73 -22.16 -1.54
C PHE A 186 9.66 -22.47 -2.71
N ILE A 187 10.44 -23.54 -2.53
CA ILE A 187 11.34 -24.13 -3.52
C ILE A 187 10.78 -25.54 -3.79
N PRO A 188 9.95 -25.70 -4.85
CA PRO A 188 9.27 -26.97 -5.13
C PRO A 188 10.21 -28.17 -5.17
N GLU A 189 11.37 -28.01 -5.81
CA GLU A 189 12.34 -29.07 -6.06
C GLU A 189 12.99 -29.60 -4.77
N ARG A 190 12.96 -28.80 -3.69
CA ARG A 190 13.45 -29.18 -2.37
C ARG A 190 12.35 -29.57 -1.39
N GLY A 191 11.07 -29.37 -1.74
CA GLY A 191 9.96 -29.61 -0.81
C GLY A 191 9.96 -28.68 0.41
N VAL A 192 10.58 -27.49 0.32
CA VAL A 192 10.70 -26.55 1.45
C VAL A 192 10.04 -25.22 1.14
N GLY A 193 9.49 -24.58 2.16
CA GLY A 193 8.90 -23.25 2.06
C GLY A 193 8.57 -22.67 3.42
N ALA A 194 8.12 -21.42 3.44
CA ALA A 194 7.66 -20.76 4.64
C ALA A 194 6.55 -19.76 4.34
N VAL A 195 5.75 -19.50 5.37
CA VAL A 195 4.79 -18.41 5.43
C VAL A 195 5.15 -17.49 6.59
N ILE A 196 5.08 -16.18 6.37
CA ILE A 196 5.35 -15.16 7.38
C ILE A 196 4.13 -14.24 7.40
N LEU A 197 3.51 -14.10 8.57
CA LEU A 197 2.38 -13.22 8.80
C LEU A 197 2.78 -12.16 9.83
N THR A 198 2.47 -10.91 9.54
CA THR A 198 2.67 -9.79 10.46
C THR A 198 1.39 -8.96 10.51
N ASN A 199 0.98 -8.58 11.71
CA ASN A 199 -0.20 -7.76 11.96
C ASN A 199 0.14 -6.26 11.96
N LYS A 200 1.18 -5.85 11.21
CA LYS A 200 1.55 -4.44 11.05
C LYS A 200 2.20 -4.25 9.69
N ASP A 201 1.81 -3.21 8.97
CA ASP A 201 2.47 -2.86 7.71
C ASP A 201 2.80 -1.37 7.59
N HIS A 202 3.87 -1.10 6.84
CA HIS A 202 4.33 0.22 6.43
C HIS A 202 5.42 0.11 5.37
N ILE A 203 5.34 0.90 4.29
CA ILE A 203 6.28 0.82 3.14
C ILE A 203 7.76 0.92 3.54
N LEU A 204 8.07 1.72 4.57
CA LEU A 204 9.45 1.91 5.06
C LEU A 204 9.98 0.74 5.91
N GLU A 205 9.11 -0.19 6.28
CA GLU A 205 9.43 -1.35 7.10
C GLU A 205 9.47 -2.65 6.29
N GLU A 206 8.84 -2.68 5.11
CA GLU A 206 8.75 -3.85 4.22
C GLU A 206 10.11 -4.47 3.89
N ALA A 207 11.14 -3.63 3.73
CA ALA A 207 12.50 -4.08 3.43
C ALA A 207 13.03 -5.06 4.50
N ARG A 208 12.62 -4.89 5.77
CA ARG A 208 12.99 -5.83 6.84
C ARG A 208 12.30 -7.17 6.68
N LEU A 209 11.01 -7.20 6.30
CA LEU A 209 10.31 -8.46 6.11
C LEU A 209 10.86 -9.24 4.89
N ILE A 210 11.19 -8.52 3.82
CA ILE A 210 11.89 -9.11 2.67
C ILE A 210 13.24 -9.69 3.09
N GLN A 211 13.97 -8.99 3.97
CA GLN A 211 15.23 -9.48 4.52
C GLN A 211 15.02 -10.73 5.39
N VAL A 212 14.02 -10.76 6.27
CA VAL A 212 13.67 -11.95 7.06
C VAL A 212 13.33 -13.14 6.16
N SER A 213 12.52 -12.92 5.11
CA SER A 213 12.20 -13.94 4.11
C SER A 213 13.46 -14.47 3.42
N LYS A 214 14.41 -13.58 3.09
CA LYS A 214 15.71 -13.96 2.52
C LYS A 214 16.59 -14.72 3.50
N ASP A 215 16.67 -14.30 4.75
CA ASP A 215 17.48 -14.94 5.78
C ASP A 215 16.92 -16.32 6.13
N LEU A 216 15.60 -16.50 6.16
CA LEU A 216 14.97 -17.81 6.30
C LEU A 216 15.39 -18.76 5.17
N ARG A 217 15.43 -18.29 3.92
CA ARG A 217 15.97 -19.09 2.80
C ARG A 217 17.45 -19.41 2.97
N GLY A 218 18.24 -18.45 3.47
CA GLY A 218 19.64 -18.64 3.83
C GLY A 218 19.82 -19.75 4.85
N ILE A 219 19.06 -19.72 5.95
CA ILE A 219 19.07 -20.75 7.01
C ILE A 219 18.66 -22.10 6.45
N LEU A 220 17.61 -22.17 5.62
CA LEU A 220 17.21 -23.40 4.93
C LEU A 220 18.29 -23.93 3.99
N ALA A 221 19.20 -23.08 3.51
CA ALA A 221 20.37 -23.43 2.71
C ALA A 221 21.65 -23.62 3.55
N GLY A 222 21.56 -23.62 4.89
CA GLY A 222 22.70 -23.81 5.80
C GLY A 222 23.59 -22.57 5.99
N GLN A 223 23.10 -21.38 5.66
CA GLN A 223 23.80 -20.11 5.88
C GLN A 223 23.45 -19.49 7.23
N ASP A 224 24.41 -18.78 7.82
CA ASP A 224 24.17 -18.01 9.04
C ASP A 224 23.25 -16.81 8.80
N PRO A 225 22.35 -16.47 9.75
CA PRO A 225 21.49 -15.32 9.65
C PRO A 225 22.32 -14.02 9.65
N LYS A 226 21.92 -13.07 8.81
CA LYS A 226 22.52 -11.73 8.80
C LYS A 226 21.91 -10.87 9.91
N PRO A 227 22.69 -9.96 10.53
CA PRO A 227 22.12 -9.02 11.47
C PRO A 227 21.04 -8.17 10.77
N PRO A 228 19.94 -7.83 11.46
CA PRO A 228 18.88 -7.04 10.87
C PRO A 228 19.42 -5.68 10.42
N SER A 229 18.97 -5.22 9.24
CA SER A 229 19.34 -3.91 8.74
C SER A 229 18.79 -2.80 9.65
N ALA A 230 19.59 -1.74 9.86
CA ALA A 230 19.15 -0.57 10.58
C ALA A 230 17.91 0.04 9.91
N GLY A 231 16.93 0.44 10.72
CA GLY A 231 15.64 0.93 10.25
C GLY A 231 15.74 2.14 9.32
N ILE A 232 14.83 2.19 8.33
CA ILE A 232 14.64 3.36 7.48
C ILE A 232 13.88 4.42 8.29
N HIS A 233 14.64 5.21 9.06
CA HIS A 233 14.16 6.42 9.72
C HIS A 233 14.46 7.76 9.01
N PRO A 234 15.33 7.88 7.98
CA PRO A 234 15.76 9.20 7.51
C PRO A 234 14.62 9.98 6.81
N VAL A 235 13.69 9.28 6.15
CA VAL A 235 12.54 9.94 5.48
C VAL A 235 11.63 10.60 6.52
N ILE A 236 11.25 9.87 7.57
CA ILE A 236 10.40 10.38 8.65
C ILE A 236 11.11 11.53 9.37
N TRP A 237 12.39 11.39 9.72
CA TRP A 237 13.15 12.47 10.35
C TRP A 237 13.27 13.70 9.45
N GLY A 238 13.54 13.53 8.16
CA GLY A 238 13.64 14.61 7.19
C GLY A 238 12.33 15.41 7.07
N LEU A 239 11.20 14.72 6.96
CA LEU A 239 9.88 15.35 6.97
C LEU A 239 9.59 16.04 8.31
N THR A 240 10.00 15.44 9.43
CA THR A 240 9.75 15.96 10.79
C THR A 240 10.50 17.27 10.98
N VAL A 241 11.80 17.27 10.69
CA VAL A 241 12.65 18.45 10.79
C VAL A 241 12.16 19.55 9.86
N THR A 242 11.78 19.20 8.63
CA THR A 242 11.21 20.17 7.67
C THR A 242 9.94 20.82 8.21
N LEU A 243 9.01 20.01 8.74
CA LEU A 243 7.77 20.52 9.34
C LEU A 243 8.05 21.43 10.54
N ILE A 244 8.96 21.04 11.45
CA ILE A 244 9.35 21.85 12.61
C ILE A 244 9.92 23.20 12.16
N ILE A 245 10.83 23.21 11.18
CA ILE A 245 11.43 24.44 10.65
C ILE A 245 10.34 25.36 10.06
N LEU A 246 9.45 24.81 9.23
CA LEU A 246 8.37 25.60 8.63
C LEU A 246 7.42 26.17 9.69
N LEU A 247 7.04 25.39 10.70
CA LEU A 247 6.21 25.85 11.80
C LEU A 247 6.92 26.95 12.62
N ALA A 248 8.22 26.80 12.89
CA ALA A 248 9.01 27.83 13.57
C ALA A 248 9.05 29.13 12.76
N ILE A 249 9.18 29.06 11.43
CA ILE A 249 9.13 30.23 10.54
C ILE A 249 7.73 30.87 10.57
N VAL A 250 6.65 30.08 10.50
CA VAL A 250 5.27 30.58 10.61
C VAL A 250 5.07 31.33 11.93
N ILE A 251 5.47 30.73 13.06
CA ILE A 251 5.36 31.35 14.39
C ILE A 251 6.17 32.65 14.44
N TRP A 252 7.41 32.61 13.95
CA TRP A 252 8.26 33.80 13.90
C TRP A 252 7.64 34.92 13.04
N MET A 253 7.04 34.58 11.90
CA MET A 253 6.33 35.53 11.06
C MET A 253 5.17 36.16 11.82
N LEU A 254 4.29 35.36 12.43
CA LEU A 254 3.16 35.83 13.23
C LEU A 254 3.60 36.81 14.33
N LEU A 255 4.68 36.49 15.05
CA LEU A 255 5.23 37.35 16.12
C LEU A 255 5.84 38.66 15.61
N ARG A 256 6.25 38.72 14.33
CA ARG A 256 6.97 39.86 13.74
C ARG A 256 6.13 40.68 12.74
N MET A 257 4.91 40.24 12.41
CA MET A 257 4.05 40.85 11.38
C MET A 257 3.78 42.35 11.59
N GLN A 258 3.69 42.82 12.83
CA GLN A 258 3.38 44.24 13.10
C GLN A 258 4.61 45.17 13.02
N LYS A 259 5.82 44.62 12.99
CA LYS A 259 7.07 45.38 13.20
C LYS A 259 7.86 45.68 11.91
N ARG A 260 7.38 45.32 10.72
CA ARG A 260 8.15 45.45 9.47
C ARG A 260 7.36 46.08 8.32
N SER A 261 8.00 47.03 7.63
CA SER A 261 7.61 47.46 6.29
C SER A 261 8.17 46.47 5.27
N LEU A 262 7.31 45.66 4.66
CA LEU A 262 7.70 44.68 3.65
C LEU A 262 7.78 45.34 2.25
N LYS A 263 8.79 44.95 1.46
CA LYS A 263 9.01 45.44 0.09
C LYS A 263 8.18 44.63 -0.90
N LEU A 264 7.18 45.28 -1.52
CA LEU A 264 6.18 44.69 -2.41
C LEU A 264 6.77 43.80 -3.53
N TYR A 265 7.81 44.27 -4.21
CA TYR A 265 8.40 43.59 -5.36
C TYR A 265 9.13 42.27 -4.99
N LEU A 266 9.44 42.07 -3.70
CA LEU A 266 10.07 40.83 -3.21
C LEU A 266 9.05 39.88 -2.60
N THR A 267 8.07 40.40 -1.85
CA THR A 267 7.16 39.55 -1.06
C THR A 267 6.00 38.98 -1.85
N LEU A 268 5.52 39.68 -2.88
CA LEU A 268 4.42 39.18 -3.72
C LEU A 268 4.86 37.98 -4.57
N PRO A 269 5.99 38.01 -5.32
CA PRO A 269 6.45 36.84 -6.06
C PRO A 269 6.75 35.64 -5.14
N LEU A 270 7.33 35.89 -3.96
CA LEU A 270 7.62 34.84 -2.99
C LEU A 270 6.33 34.20 -2.44
N SER A 271 5.31 35.00 -2.14
CA SER A 271 3.99 34.50 -1.72
C SER A 271 3.35 33.62 -2.80
N LEU A 272 3.36 34.08 -4.05
CA LEU A 272 2.84 33.30 -5.19
C LEU A 272 3.62 31.99 -5.39
N LEU A 273 4.95 32.03 -5.23
CA LEU A 273 5.80 30.85 -5.30
C LEU A 273 5.45 29.83 -4.20
N LEU A 274 5.24 30.29 -2.96
CA LEU A 274 4.87 29.42 -1.84
C LEU A 274 3.50 28.75 -2.07
N PHE A 275 2.52 29.47 -2.62
CA PHE A 275 1.24 28.89 -3.02
C PHE A 275 1.40 27.86 -4.14
N ALA A 276 2.21 28.16 -5.15
CA ALA A 276 2.47 27.24 -6.26
C ALA A 276 3.13 25.94 -5.77
N ILE A 277 4.14 26.04 -4.90
CA ILE A 277 4.79 24.88 -4.28
C ILE A 277 3.78 24.09 -3.44
N SER A 278 3.05 24.78 -2.56
CA SER A 278 2.02 24.17 -1.70
C SER A 278 0.98 23.38 -2.51
N ALA A 279 0.46 23.98 -3.58
CA ALA A 279 -0.53 23.33 -4.45
C ALA A 279 0.07 22.16 -5.27
N GLY A 280 1.37 22.20 -5.55
CA GLY A 280 2.07 21.21 -6.36
C GLY A 280 2.50 19.94 -5.61
N ILE A 281 2.72 20.00 -4.29
CA ILE A 281 3.29 18.88 -3.51
C ILE A 281 2.45 17.61 -3.60
N ILE A 282 1.15 17.66 -3.31
CA ILE A 282 0.30 16.46 -3.31
C ILE A 282 0.16 15.88 -4.74
N PRO A 283 -0.17 16.66 -5.78
CA PRO A 283 -0.19 16.15 -7.15
C PRO A 283 1.15 15.56 -7.61
N LEU A 284 2.28 16.20 -7.27
CA LEU A 284 3.59 15.67 -7.58
C LEU A 284 3.84 14.34 -6.87
N PHE A 285 3.53 14.26 -5.57
CA PHE A 285 3.75 13.06 -4.78
C PHE A 285 2.90 11.88 -5.27
N THR A 286 1.62 12.12 -5.62
CA THR A 286 0.75 11.09 -6.21
C THR A 286 1.24 10.61 -7.57
N ARG A 287 1.80 11.49 -8.41
CA ARG A 287 2.42 11.12 -9.70
C ARG A 287 3.70 10.30 -9.50
N LEU A 288 4.60 10.73 -8.62
CA LEU A 288 5.87 10.04 -8.35
C LEU A 288 5.65 8.63 -7.78
N THR A 289 4.64 8.47 -6.94
CA THR A 289 4.31 7.17 -6.31
C THR A 289 3.33 6.33 -7.12
N SER A 290 2.79 6.86 -8.23
CA SER A 290 1.71 6.23 -9.01
C SER A 290 0.53 5.76 -8.13
N SER A 291 0.29 6.50 -7.04
CA SER A 291 -0.64 6.13 -5.98
C SER A 291 -1.59 7.30 -5.69
N PRO A 292 -2.91 7.07 -5.70
CA PRO A 292 -3.88 8.08 -5.32
C PRO A 292 -3.64 8.56 -3.89
N TRP A 293 -3.93 9.84 -3.63
CA TRP A 293 -3.76 10.44 -2.29
C TRP A 293 -4.54 9.69 -1.20
N LYS A 294 -5.72 9.14 -1.54
CA LYS A 294 -6.51 8.30 -0.63
C LYS A 294 -5.74 7.05 -0.20
N SER A 295 -5.09 6.36 -1.14
CA SER A 295 -4.27 5.17 -0.86
C SER A 295 -3.04 5.53 -0.01
N ILE A 296 -2.38 6.65 -0.33
CA ILE A 296 -1.22 7.13 0.46
C ILE A 296 -1.63 7.38 1.92
N ARG A 297 -2.75 8.09 2.16
CA ARG A 297 -3.27 8.31 3.52
C ARG A 297 -3.62 7.02 4.27
N LEU A 298 -3.99 5.98 3.53
CA LEU A 298 -4.40 4.70 4.11
C LEU A 298 -3.18 3.84 4.49
N PHE A 299 -2.16 3.78 3.65
CA PHE A 299 -0.99 2.91 3.87
C PHE A 299 0.16 3.57 4.65
N VAL A 300 0.31 4.89 4.54
CA VAL A 300 1.40 5.65 5.17
C VAL A 300 0.86 6.91 5.82
N PRO A 301 0.00 6.77 6.85
CA PRO A 301 -0.74 7.88 7.41
C PRO A 301 0.18 8.97 7.98
N ASP A 302 1.26 8.60 8.66
CA ASP A 302 2.25 9.53 9.20
C ASP A 302 2.86 10.44 8.11
N ILE A 303 3.41 9.86 7.03
CA ILE A 303 3.95 10.60 5.89
C ILE A 303 2.88 11.50 5.28
N ALA A 304 1.65 11.02 5.16
CA ALA A 304 0.56 11.80 4.60
C ALA A 304 0.20 13.02 5.46
N TYR A 305 0.05 12.85 6.78
CA TYR A 305 -0.27 13.96 7.68
C TYR A 305 0.89 14.96 7.82
N MET A 306 2.13 14.50 7.79
CA MET A 306 3.30 15.38 7.74
C MET A 306 3.34 16.19 6.44
N THR A 307 3.03 15.55 5.31
CA THR A 307 2.94 16.24 4.01
C THR A 307 1.84 17.30 4.04
N LEU A 308 0.68 17.02 4.64
CA LEU A 308 -0.39 18.00 4.82
C LEU A 308 0.06 19.17 5.71
N GLY A 309 0.79 18.89 6.79
CA GLY A 309 1.37 19.92 7.66
C GLY A 309 2.35 20.83 6.91
N ILE A 310 3.20 20.26 6.05
CA ILE A 310 4.14 21.02 5.21
C ILE A 310 3.37 21.91 4.22
N VAL A 311 2.40 21.35 3.50
CA VAL A 311 1.52 22.08 2.57
C VAL A 311 0.80 23.22 3.29
N ALA A 312 0.17 22.96 4.43
CA ALA A 312 -0.53 23.97 5.21
C ALA A 312 0.42 25.07 5.70
N SER A 313 1.62 24.72 6.14
CA SER A 313 2.63 25.69 6.59
C SER A 313 3.10 26.60 5.45
N LEU A 314 3.37 26.04 4.27
CA LEU A 314 3.75 26.81 3.08
C LEU A 314 2.63 27.75 2.61
N ALA A 315 1.40 27.25 2.54
CA ALA A 315 0.23 28.07 2.21
C ALA A 315 0.04 29.21 3.22
N LEU A 316 0.17 28.93 4.53
CA LEU A 316 0.07 29.92 5.57
C LEU A 316 1.18 30.96 5.47
N MET A 317 2.44 30.57 5.23
CA MET A 317 3.53 31.51 4.97
C MET A 317 3.23 32.40 3.76
N GLY A 318 2.70 31.83 2.66
CA GLY A 318 2.22 32.59 1.51
C GLY A 318 1.17 33.62 1.87
N LEU A 319 0.15 33.23 2.66
CA LEU A 319 -0.91 34.12 3.15
C LEU A 319 -0.36 35.25 4.03
N LEU A 320 0.51 34.94 4.99
CA LEU A 320 1.09 35.92 5.90
C LEU A 320 1.96 36.95 5.15
N LEU A 321 2.73 36.51 4.15
CA LEU A 321 3.49 37.43 3.28
C LEU A 321 2.56 38.32 2.46
N MET A 322 1.51 37.77 1.87
CA MET A 322 0.53 38.53 1.09
C MET A 322 -0.18 39.57 1.96
N TYR A 323 -0.68 39.15 3.13
CA TYR A 323 -1.33 40.04 4.09
C TYR A 323 -0.39 41.16 4.55
N GLY A 324 0.83 40.83 4.98
CA GLY A 324 1.80 41.84 5.41
C GLY A 324 2.14 42.84 4.30
N THR A 325 2.16 42.38 3.05
CA THR A 325 2.37 43.22 1.87
C THR A 325 1.20 44.19 1.64
N LEU A 326 -0.04 43.72 1.74
CA LEU A 326 -1.25 44.54 1.61
C LEU A 326 -1.32 45.60 2.71
N VAL A 327 -1.01 45.24 3.97
CA VAL A 327 -0.97 46.18 5.10
C VAL A 327 0.13 47.24 4.90
N SER A 328 1.32 46.84 4.46
CA SER A 328 2.44 47.76 4.16
C SER A 328 2.05 48.77 3.07
N ARG A 329 1.44 48.29 1.98
CA ARG A 329 0.95 49.13 0.88
C ARG A 329 -0.12 50.12 1.35
N ARG A 330 -1.08 49.67 2.15
CA ARG A 330 -2.12 50.54 2.72
C ARG A 330 -1.52 51.66 3.58
N LYS A 331 -0.61 51.34 4.51
CA LYS A 331 0.08 52.33 5.34
C LYS A 331 0.87 53.34 4.51
N HIS A 332 1.51 52.89 3.43
CA HIS A 332 2.25 53.77 2.53
C HIS A 332 1.30 54.74 1.79
N LEU A 333 0.18 54.27 1.25
CA LEU A 333 -0.83 55.10 0.59
C LEU A 333 -1.47 56.12 1.56
N GLU A 334 -1.79 55.70 2.79
CA GLU A 334 -2.28 56.58 3.86
C GLU A 334 -1.24 57.67 4.24
N SER A 335 0.07 57.36 4.17
CA SER A 335 1.13 58.34 4.44
C SER A 335 1.31 59.38 3.33
N ILE A 336 1.04 59.01 2.07
CA ILE A 336 1.09 59.92 0.92
C ILE A 336 -0.11 60.89 0.99
N THR A 337 -1.30 60.37 1.27
CA THR A 337 -2.53 61.17 1.39
C THR A 337 -2.56 62.11 2.60
N ARG A 338 -1.79 61.84 3.67
CA ARG A 338 -1.62 62.79 4.79
C ARG A 338 -0.59 63.90 4.54
N ARG A 339 0.22 63.79 3.49
CA ARG A 339 1.27 64.77 3.14
C ARG A 339 0.89 65.67 1.96
N ALA A 340 -0.15 65.31 1.22
CA ALA A 340 -0.86 66.16 0.27
C ALA A 340 -1.98 66.90 1.01
#